data_AF-A0A7Y0X611-F1
#
_entry.id   AF-A0A7Y0X611-F1
#
_cell.length_a   1.000
_cell.length_b   1.000
_cell.length_c   1.000
_cell.angle_alpha   90.00
_cell.angle_beta   90.00
_cell.angle_gamma   90.00
#
_symmetry.space_group_name_H-M   'P 1'
#
loop_
_entity.id
_entity.type
_entity.pdbx_description
1 polymer ?
#
loop_
_entity_poly.entity_id
_entity_poly.type
_entity_poly.pdbx_seq_one_letter_code
_entity_poly.pdbx_strand_id
1 'polypeptide(L)' 'MTIPTTDMLDAWAGFTAGEWQNSVNTRDFIQKNYTPYEGDESFLAEVSKSTSALWNQVLEGIKQESRTHAPIDFDTD' A
#
# COMPACT_ATOMS: atom_id res chain seq x y z
N MET A 1 -9.17 11.58 26.03
CA MET A 1 -9.03 10.15 25.76
C MET A 1 -10.18 9.74 24.88
N THR A 2 -9.92 9.40 23.61
CA THR A 2 -10.93 8.91 22.68
C THR A 2 -11.09 7.42 22.90
N ILE A 3 -12.32 6.96 23.15
CA ILE A 3 -12.61 5.52 23.22
C ILE A 3 -12.59 5.00 21.78
N PRO A 4 -11.80 3.96 21.46
CA PRO A 4 -11.81 3.37 20.11
C PRO A 4 -13.17 2.75 19.81
N THR A 5 -13.62 2.88 18.55
CA THR A 5 -14.85 2.23 18.09
C THR A 5 -14.64 0.72 17.95
N THR A 6 -15.74 -0.04 17.84
CA THR A 6 -15.68 -1.48 17.56
C THR A 6 -14.89 -1.78 16.29
N ASP A 7 -15.15 -1.03 15.21
CA ASP A 7 -14.43 -1.20 13.94
C ASP A 7 -12.92 -0.97 14.08
N MET A 8 -12.51 -0.01 14.93
CA MET A 8 -11.09 0.22 15.23
C MET A 8 -10.48 -0.96 15.98
N LEU A 9 -11.18 -1.51 16.97
CA LEU A 9 -10.70 -2.67 17.74
C LEU A 9 -10.55 -3.91 16.85
N ASP A 10 -11.51 -4.12 15.95
CA ASP A 10 -11.47 -5.24 14.99
C ASP A 10 -10.30 -5.07 14.01
N ALA A 11 -10.09 -3.86 13.48
CA ALA A 11 -8.95 -3.56 12.62
C ALA A 11 -7.59 -3.65 13.34
N TRP A 12 -7.57 -3.53 14.67
CA TRP A 12 -6.35 -3.57 15.49
C TRP A 12 -6.06 -4.93 16.10
N ALA A 13 -6.90 -5.93 15.83
CA ALA A 13 -6.76 -7.27 16.38
C ALA A 13 -5.39 -7.87 16.04
N GLY A 14 -4.66 -8.30 17.07
CA GLY A 14 -3.34 -8.93 16.95
C GLY A 14 -2.14 -7.97 16.97
N PHE A 15 -2.35 -6.65 16.95
CA PHE A 15 -1.27 -5.70 17.15
C PHE A 15 -0.92 -5.50 18.63
N THR A 16 0.36 -5.31 18.90
CA THR A 16 0.92 -4.90 20.19
C THR A 16 0.45 -3.49 20.55
N ALA A 17 -0.19 -3.34 21.71
CA ALA A 17 -0.69 -2.07 22.22
C ALA A 17 0.43 -1.04 22.47
N GLY A 18 0.08 0.24 22.34
CA GLY A 18 1.01 1.37 22.47
C GLY A 18 0.33 2.74 22.47
N GLU A 19 1.14 3.78 22.52
CA GLU A 19 0.68 5.19 22.48
C GLU A 19 -0.06 5.52 21.18
N TRP A 20 0.21 4.75 20.13
CA TRP A 20 -0.47 4.84 18.84
C TRP A 20 -1.99 4.62 18.91
N GLN A 21 -2.50 3.97 19.96
CA GLN A 21 -3.95 3.78 20.15
C GLN A 21 -4.64 5.02 20.73
N ASN A 22 -3.89 5.88 21.43
CA ASN A 22 -4.41 7.04 22.15
C ASN A 22 -4.07 8.37 21.48
N SER A 23 -3.15 8.36 20.51
CA SER A 23 -2.68 9.53 19.76
C SER A 23 -2.20 9.12 18.36
N VAL A 24 -2.19 10.04 17.40
CA VAL A 24 -1.63 9.77 16.07
C VAL A 24 -0.12 9.61 16.20
N ASN A 25 0.35 8.36 16.28
CA ASN A 25 1.75 8.02 16.46
C ASN A 25 2.14 6.77 15.64
N THR A 26 2.26 6.95 14.33
CA THR A 26 2.65 5.88 13.39
C THR A 26 4.02 5.28 13.71
N ARG A 27 4.93 6.06 14.33
CA ARG A 27 6.26 5.56 14.72
C ARG A 27 6.17 4.50 15.80
N ASP A 28 5.39 4.73 16.86
CA ASP A 28 5.17 3.77 17.94
C ASP A 28 4.48 2.50 17.43
N PHE A 29 3.48 2.65 16.53
CA PHE A 29 2.83 1.51 15.87
C PHE A 29 3.84 0.63 15.12
N ILE A 30 4.63 1.23 14.22
CA ILE A 30 5.61 0.49 13.41
C ILE A 30 6.59 -0.22 14.33
N GLN A 31 7.24 0.49 15.26
CA GLN A 31 8.27 -0.06 16.13
C GLN A 31 7.78 -1.26 16.97
N LYS A 32 6.51 -1.27 17.38
CA LYS A 32 5.92 -2.34 18.18
C LYS A 32 5.41 -3.54 17.38
N ASN A 33 5.18 -3.40 16.07
CA ASN A 33 4.42 -4.37 15.29
C ASN A 33 5.12 -4.89 14.04
N TYR A 34 6.20 -4.25 13.59
CA TYR A 34 6.98 -4.78 12.46
C TYR A 34 7.79 -6.00 12.88
N THR A 35 7.95 -6.96 11.97
CA THR A 35 8.88 -8.07 12.12
C THR A 35 10.08 -7.78 11.22
N PRO A 36 11.28 -7.51 11.76
CA PRO A 36 12.49 -7.43 10.96
C PRO A 36 12.67 -8.70 10.14
N TYR A 37 12.99 -8.56 8.86
CA TYR A 37 13.29 -9.68 7.98
C TYR A 37 14.73 -9.56 7.49
N GLU A 38 15.55 -10.55 7.86
CA GLU A 38 16.98 -10.63 7.51
C GLU A 38 17.28 -11.83 6.58
N GLY A 39 16.23 -12.43 6.01
CA GLY A 39 16.35 -13.51 5.02
C GLY A 39 16.57 -13.00 3.59
N ASP A 40 16.26 -13.83 2.61
CA ASP A 40 16.47 -13.57 1.18
C ASP A 40 15.15 -13.49 0.38
N GLU A 41 15.26 -13.33 -0.93
CA GLU A 41 14.12 -13.21 -1.84
C GLU A 41 13.38 -14.54 -2.14
N SER A 42 13.79 -15.67 -1.56
CA SER A 42 13.23 -16.99 -1.92
C SER A 42 11.74 -17.15 -1.62
N PHE A 43 11.16 -16.35 -0.73
CA PHE A 43 9.73 -16.35 -0.43
C PHE A 43 8.88 -15.55 -1.43
N LEU A 44 9.50 -14.78 -2.33
CA LEU A 44 8.76 -13.93 -3.26
C LEU A 44 7.86 -14.75 -4.17
N ALA A 45 6.63 -14.31 -4.31
CA ALA A 45 5.65 -14.90 -5.21
C ALA A 45 5.62 -14.17 -6.56
N GLU A 46 5.25 -14.92 -7.61
CA GLU A 46 5.07 -14.38 -8.95
C GLU A 46 3.87 -13.42 -9.05
N VAL A 47 3.89 -12.59 -10.09
CA VAL A 47 2.80 -11.65 -10.38
C VAL A 47 1.47 -12.38 -10.66
N SER A 48 0.38 -11.85 -10.12
CA SER A 48 -0.95 -12.41 -10.38
C SER A 48 -1.45 -12.11 -11.80
N LYS A 49 -2.36 -12.94 -12.33
CA LYS A 49 -2.98 -12.71 -13.65
C LYS A 49 -3.70 -11.35 -13.73
N SER A 50 -4.39 -10.94 -12.66
CA SER A 50 -5.06 -9.64 -12.61
C SER A 50 -4.06 -8.49 -12.62
N THR A 51 -2.97 -8.60 -11.87
CA THR A 51 -1.88 -7.61 -11.88
C THR A 51 -1.28 -7.48 -13.28
N SER A 52 -0.94 -8.59 -13.94
CA SER A 52 -0.39 -8.57 -15.30
C SER A 52 -1.37 -7.98 -16.31
N ALA A 53 -2.66 -8.30 -16.21
CA ALA A 53 -3.68 -7.76 -17.10
C ALA A 53 -3.83 -6.24 -16.95
N LEU A 54 -3.93 -5.74 -15.72
CA LEU A 54 -4.02 -4.30 -15.44
C LEU A 54 -2.76 -3.56 -15.89
N TRP A 55 -1.58 -4.12 -15.59
CA TRP A 55 -0.31 -3.53 -16.00
C TRP A 55 -0.19 -3.42 -17.52
N ASN A 56 -0.59 -4.46 -18.26
CA ASN A 56 -0.58 -4.43 -19.72
C ASN A 56 -1.51 -3.35 -20.30
N GLN A 57 -2.65 -3.07 -19.66
CA GLN A 57 -3.54 -1.98 -20.09
C GLN A 57 -2.86 -0.62 -19.93
N VAL A 58 -2.20 -0.38 -18.79
CA VAL A 58 -1.46 0.86 -18.53
C VAL A 58 -0.26 1.00 -19.48
N LEU A 59 0.44 -0.10 -19.75
CA LEU A 59 1.59 -0.11 -20.66
C LEU A 59 1.25 0.35 -22.09
N GLU A 60 0.04 0.07 -22.59
CA GLU A 60 -0.38 0.58 -23.90
C GLU A 60 -0.47 2.11 -23.92
N GLY A 61 -0.94 2.72 -22.83
CA GLY A 61 -0.94 4.17 -22.67
C GLY A 61 0.48 4.74 -22.62
N ILE A 62 1.36 4.16 -21.80
CA ILE A 62 2.76 4.59 -21.70
C ILE A 62 3.47 4.51 -23.07
N LYS A 63 3.18 3.45 -23.86
CA LYS A 63 3.71 3.33 -25.23
C LYS A 63 3.21 4.44 -26.15
N GLN A 64 1.97 4.87 -26.01
CA GLN A 64 1.42 5.98 -26.77
C GLN A 64 2.12 7.29 -26.41
N GLU A 65 2.20 7.62 -25.12
CA GLU A 65 2.87 8.84 -24.62
C GLU A 65 4.33 8.90 -25.04
N SER A 66 5.04 7.77 -24.95
CA SER A 66 6.45 7.69 -25.37
C SER A 66 6.63 7.93 -26.88
N ARG A 67 5.67 7.51 -27.72
CA ARG A 67 5.74 7.75 -29.17
C ARG A 67 5.38 9.19 -29.52
N THR A 68 4.38 9.77 -28.87
CA THR A 68 3.87 11.12 -29.16
C THR A 68 4.68 12.22 -28.47
N HIS A 69 5.43 11.88 -27.41
CA HIS A 69 6.04 12.84 -26.49
C HIS A 69 5.02 13.85 -25.94
N ALA A 70 3.79 13.39 -25.74
CA ALA A 70 2.66 14.20 -25.28
C ALA A 70 1.70 13.36 -24.43
N PRO A 71 0.94 13.97 -23.51
CA PRO A 71 -0.10 13.27 -22.76
C PRO A 71 -1.11 12.60 -23.71
N ILE A 72 -1.68 11.48 -23.27
CA ILE A 72 -2.78 10.81 -24.02
C ILE A 72 -4.01 11.71 -24.03
N ASP A 73 -4.34 12.26 -22.86
CA ASP A 73 -5.50 13.11 -22.62
C ASP A 73 -5.28 13.93 -21.34
N PHE A 74 -5.94 15.07 -21.22
CA PHE A 74 -5.96 15.93 -20.02
C PHE A 74 -7.15 16.88 -20.06
N ASP A 75 -7.68 17.25 -18.88
CA ASP A 75 -8.78 18.21 -18.77
C ASP A 75 -8.35 19.62 -19.20
N THR A 76 -9.26 20.35 -19.88
CA THR A 76 -9.00 21.71 -20.39
C THR A 76 -9.96 22.78 -19.88
N ASP A 77 -10.97 22.40 -19.10
CA ASP A 77 -12.01 23.28 -18.55
C ASP A 77 -11.94 23.37 -17.01
#